data_AF-A0A353RZ77-F1
#
_entry.id   AF-A0A353RZ77-F1
#
_cell.length_a   1.000
_cell.length_b   1.000
_cell.length_c   1.000
_cell.angle_alpha   90.00
_cell.angle_beta   90.00
_cell.angle_gamma   90.00
#
_symmetry.space_group_name_H-M   'P 1'
#
loop_
_entity.id
_entity.type
_entity.pdbx_description
1 polymer ?
#
loop_
_entity_poly.entity_id
_entity_poly.type
_entity_poly.pdbx_seq_one_letter_code
_entity_poly.pdbx_strand_id
1 'polypeptide(L)'
;MKKNLISLAVVILMVIPTVVLAQDVKGDGFHKELKERIKAYREQQKQDTQAFRQTLKEKYKEPAMKEMEAYRQKKRSENIAFRDQVHQERMSILKDKLAGIDKLTDEQKNEIISIAEQKYNEHVAYRDEKHKEDVAFVKSIRDNDQMQREEKRNAIKEYRESRKQENQQYREGIKDQIKALKQKYKDQINQDT
;
A
#
# COMPACT_ATOMS: atom_id res chain seq x y z
N MET A 1 -41.83 -2.47 -34.67
CA MET A 1 -42.01 -2.69 -33.21
C MET A 1 -40.65 -2.87 -32.59
N LYS A 2 -40.32 -1.99 -31.62
CA LYS A 2 -39.04 -1.91 -30.91
C LYS A 2 -38.81 -3.17 -30.08
N LYS A 3 -37.58 -3.67 -30.03
CA LYS A 3 -36.95 -4.34 -28.87
C LYS A 3 -35.43 -4.49 -29.08
N ASN A 4 -34.76 -3.40 -28.72
CA ASN A 4 -33.55 -3.30 -27.89
C ASN A 4 -32.30 -4.12 -28.28
N LEU A 5 -31.42 -3.44 -29.02
CA LEU A 5 -29.97 -3.47 -28.80
C LEU A 5 -29.66 -3.28 -27.31
N ILE A 6 -29.06 -4.27 -26.65
CA ILE A 6 -28.31 -4.05 -25.42
C ILE A 6 -26.84 -4.32 -25.75
N SER A 7 -26.17 -3.20 -25.97
CA SER A 7 -24.74 -2.98 -26.07
C SER A 7 -23.93 -3.88 -25.13
N LEU A 8 -23.24 -4.87 -25.68
CA LEU A 8 -22.15 -5.59 -25.00
C LEU A 8 -20.87 -4.76 -25.08
N ALA A 9 -20.96 -3.50 -24.67
CA ALA A 9 -19.84 -2.58 -24.53
C ALA A 9 -19.89 -1.99 -23.12
N VAL A 10 -19.73 -2.84 -22.10
CA VAL A 10 -19.16 -2.38 -20.83
C VAL A 10 -17.65 -2.40 -21.01
N VAL A 11 -17.24 -1.49 -21.88
CA VAL A 11 -15.93 -0.86 -21.89
C VAL A 11 -15.80 -0.24 -20.48
N ILE A 12 -15.15 -0.93 -19.55
CA ILE A 12 -14.62 -0.30 -18.34
C ILE A 12 -13.36 0.46 -18.76
N LEU A 13 -13.54 1.46 -19.63
CA LEU A 13 -12.80 2.72 -19.58
C LEU A 13 -13.34 3.46 -18.35
N MET A 14 -12.89 3.04 -17.19
CA MET A 14 -12.60 3.97 -16.12
C MET A 14 -11.09 3.83 -15.97
N VAL A 15 -10.35 4.63 -16.75
CA VAL A 15 -9.84 5.90 -16.23
C VAL A 15 -9.32 5.59 -14.84
N ILE A 16 -8.02 5.25 -14.76
CA ILE A 16 -7.22 5.61 -13.59
C ILE A 16 -7.74 6.99 -13.23
N PRO A 17 -8.41 7.22 -12.09
CA PRO A 17 -8.47 8.58 -11.62
C PRO A 17 -6.99 8.89 -11.38
N THR A 18 -6.38 9.49 -12.39
CA THR A 18 -5.31 10.42 -12.22
C THR A 18 -5.89 11.39 -11.23
N VAL A 19 -5.71 11.08 -9.94
CA VAL A 19 -5.74 12.08 -8.89
C VAL A 19 -4.47 12.89 -9.14
N VAL A 20 -4.49 13.62 -10.26
CA VAL A 20 -3.76 14.84 -10.49
C VAL A 20 -4.53 15.85 -9.66
N LEU A 21 -4.26 15.81 -8.37
CA LEU A 21 -4.35 16.99 -7.54
C LEU A 21 -2.92 17.20 -7.06
N ALA A 22 -2.11 17.71 -8.00
CA ALA A 22 -0.97 18.54 -7.63
C ALA A 22 -1.54 19.83 -7.03
N GLN A 23 -2.02 19.75 -5.79
CA GLN A 23 -2.18 20.93 -4.97
C GLN A 23 -0.85 21.10 -4.22
N ASP A 24 -0.23 22.25 -4.44
CA ASP A 24 1.06 22.66 -3.90
C ASP A 24 0.91 23.01 -2.39
N VAL A 25 0.38 22.06 -1.60
CA VAL A 25 0.15 22.25 -0.18
C VAL A 25 1.46 21.95 0.55
N LYS A 26 2.28 22.98 0.75
CA LYS A 26 3.50 22.90 1.55
C LYS A 26 3.16 23.03 3.04
N GLY A 27 3.85 22.28 3.90
CA GLY A 27 3.75 22.40 5.37
C GLY A 27 2.70 21.49 6.04
N ASP A 28 2.15 21.92 7.18
CA ASP A 28 1.24 21.11 8.03
C ASP A 28 -0.08 20.72 7.34
N GLY A 29 -0.49 21.47 6.30
CA GLY A 29 -1.63 21.14 5.45
C GLY A 29 -1.45 19.84 4.66
N PHE A 30 -0.23 19.56 4.21
CA PHE A 30 0.09 18.37 3.40
C PHE A 30 -0.25 17.07 4.14
N HIS A 31 0.07 17.00 5.44
CA HIS A 31 -0.15 15.78 6.21
C HIS A 31 -1.64 15.48 6.40
N LYS A 32 -2.47 16.52 6.55
CA LYS A 32 -3.93 16.39 6.62
C LYS A 32 -4.50 15.96 5.26
N GLU A 33 -4.14 16.66 4.19
CA GLU A 33 -4.62 16.35 2.85
C GLU A 33 -4.19 14.94 2.41
N LEU A 34 -2.93 14.57 2.64
CA LEU A 34 -2.43 13.23 2.35
C LEU A 34 -3.20 12.16 3.12
N LYS A 35 -3.52 12.42 4.38
CA LYS A 35 -4.31 11.49 5.22
C LYS A 35 -5.73 11.33 4.66
N GLU A 36 -6.35 12.42 4.23
CA GLU A 36 -7.68 12.41 3.60
C GLU A 36 -7.65 11.68 2.26
N ARG A 37 -6.65 11.94 1.41
CA ARG A 37 -6.47 11.27 0.12
C ARG A 37 -6.26 9.76 0.29
N ILE A 38 -5.43 9.35 1.26
CA ILE A 38 -5.26 7.93 1.61
C ILE A 38 -6.58 7.31 2.11
N LYS A 39 -7.37 8.05 2.89
CA LYS A 39 -8.67 7.58 3.38
C LYS A 39 -9.67 7.41 2.23
N ALA A 40 -9.81 8.42 1.38
CA ALA A 40 -10.66 8.39 0.20
C ALA A 40 -10.29 7.24 -0.75
N TYR A 41 -9.00 7.07 -1.04
CA TYR A 41 -8.51 5.96 -1.86
C TYR A 41 -8.90 4.60 -1.28
N ARG A 42 -8.79 4.42 0.05
CA ARG A 42 -9.21 3.16 0.71
C ARG A 42 -10.72 2.95 0.67
N GLU A 43 -11.51 4.01 0.80
CA GLU A 43 -12.96 3.93 0.73
C GLU A 43 -13.43 3.56 -0.68
N GLN A 44 -12.85 4.19 -1.71
CA GLN A 44 -13.09 3.85 -3.11
C GLN A 44 -12.74 2.38 -3.38
N GLN A 45 -11.55 1.92 -2.95
CA GLN A 45 -11.15 0.51 -3.12
C GLN A 45 -12.12 -0.48 -2.45
N LYS A 46 -12.71 -0.12 -1.30
CA LYS A 46 -13.76 -0.94 -0.66
C LYS A 46 -15.01 -0.99 -1.51
N GLN A 47 -15.48 0.15 -2.00
CA GLN A 47 -16.67 0.24 -2.85
C GLN A 47 -16.48 -0.52 -4.17
N ASP A 48 -15.36 -0.30 -4.87
CA ASP A 48 -14.98 -1.03 -6.08
C ASP A 48 -14.99 -2.53 -5.86
N THR A 49 -14.40 -2.99 -4.75
CA THR A 49 -14.33 -4.41 -4.42
C THR A 49 -15.70 -4.98 -4.08
N GLN A 50 -16.57 -4.22 -3.43
CA GLN A 50 -17.95 -4.65 -3.17
C GLN A 50 -18.75 -4.76 -4.47
N ALA A 51 -18.67 -3.75 -5.35
CA ALA A 51 -19.31 -3.76 -6.65
C ALA A 51 -18.81 -4.92 -7.52
N PHE A 52 -17.49 -5.13 -7.60
CA PHE A 52 -16.91 -6.25 -8.33
C PHE A 52 -17.33 -7.61 -7.76
N ARG A 53 -17.45 -7.76 -6.44
CA ARG A 53 -17.97 -9.01 -5.85
C ARG A 53 -19.43 -9.26 -6.23
N GLN A 54 -20.23 -8.23 -6.44
CA GLN A 54 -21.62 -8.39 -6.87
C GLN A 54 -21.69 -8.89 -8.32
N THR A 55 -20.87 -8.35 -9.23
CA THR A 55 -20.83 -8.81 -10.64
C THR A 55 -20.38 -10.26 -10.78
N LEU A 56 -19.62 -10.78 -9.81
CA LEU A 56 -19.20 -12.18 -9.78
C LEU A 56 -20.26 -13.15 -9.24
N LYS A 57 -21.26 -12.68 -8.48
CA LYS A 57 -22.32 -13.56 -7.92
C LYS A 57 -23.16 -14.22 -9.00
N GLU A 58 -23.26 -13.58 -10.16
CA GLU A 58 -24.08 -14.02 -11.30
C GLU A 58 -23.32 -14.97 -12.24
N LYS A 59 -22.02 -15.21 -12.00
CA LYS A 59 -21.15 -16.00 -12.89
C LYS A 59 -20.87 -17.40 -12.35
N TYR A 60 -20.67 -18.35 -13.26
CA TYR A 60 -20.21 -19.71 -12.95
C TYR A 60 -18.79 -19.72 -12.35
N LYS A 61 -18.46 -20.77 -11.60
CA LYS A 61 -17.25 -20.85 -10.74
C LYS A 61 -15.92 -20.59 -11.48
N GLU A 62 -15.69 -21.23 -12.63
CA GLU A 62 -14.43 -21.12 -13.39
C GLU A 62 -14.16 -19.70 -13.94
N PRO A 63 -15.06 -19.07 -14.73
CA PRO A 63 -14.83 -17.71 -15.21
C PRO A 63 -14.77 -16.69 -14.06
N ALA A 64 -15.55 -16.89 -12.99
CA ALA A 64 -15.48 -16.02 -11.82
C ALA A 64 -14.11 -16.07 -11.10
N MET A 65 -13.46 -17.23 -11.06
CA MET A 65 -12.13 -17.39 -10.46
C MET A 65 -11.05 -16.67 -11.26
N LYS A 66 -11.04 -16.81 -12.60
CA LYS A 66 -10.07 -16.13 -13.47
C LYS A 66 -10.22 -14.61 -13.43
N GLU A 67 -11.46 -14.11 -13.46
CA GLU A 67 -11.72 -12.67 -13.32
C GLU A 67 -11.31 -12.14 -11.94
N MET A 68 -11.56 -12.89 -10.87
CA MET A 68 -11.14 -12.53 -9.52
C MET A 68 -9.60 -12.44 -9.41
N GLU A 69 -8.88 -13.37 -10.05
CA GLU A 69 -7.42 -13.33 -10.07
C GLU A 69 -6.88 -12.11 -10.82
N ALA A 70 -7.41 -11.84 -12.03
CA ALA A 70 -7.06 -10.66 -12.81
C ALA A 70 -7.36 -9.36 -12.04
N TYR A 71 -8.53 -9.28 -11.38
CA TYR A 71 -8.89 -8.14 -10.54
C TYR A 71 -7.91 -7.95 -9.37
N ARG A 72 -7.51 -9.03 -8.69
CA ARG A 72 -6.54 -8.96 -7.58
C ARG A 72 -5.16 -8.49 -8.07
N GLN A 73 -4.71 -8.96 -9.22
CA GLN A 73 -3.45 -8.51 -9.83
C GLN A 73 -3.51 -7.03 -10.18
N LYS A 74 -4.59 -6.59 -10.84
CA LYS A 74 -4.82 -5.17 -11.17
C LYS A 74 -4.85 -4.29 -9.91
N LYS A 75 -5.60 -4.67 -8.88
CA LYS A 75 -5.65 -3.91 -7.62
C LYS A 75 -4.30 -3.90 -6.91
N ARG A 76 -3.50 -4.96 -7.02
CA ARG A 76 -2.13 -4.96 -6.49
C ARG A 76 -1.26 -3.94 -7.21
N SER A 77 -1.25 -3.91 -8.55
CA SER A 77 -0.47 -2.93 -9.30
C SER A 77 -0.91 -1.49 -9.03
N GLU A 78 -2.22 -1.23 -8.93
CA GLU A 78 -2.75 0.09 -8.53
C GLU A 78 -2.23 0.50 -7.14
N ASN A 79 -2.25 -0.42 -6.18
CA ASN A 79 -1.79 -0.14 -4.81
C ASN A 79 -0.28 0.08 -4.71
N ILE A 80 0.51 -0.56 -5.57
CA ILE A 80 1.96 -0.31 -5.67
C ILE A 80 2.17 1.10 -6.22
N ALA A 81 1.58 1.41 -7.38
CA ALA A 81 1.71 2.72 -8.03
C ALA A 81 1.27 3.88 -7.12
N PHE A 82 0.14 3.73 -6.41
CA PHE A 82 -0.33 4.74 -5.46
C PHE A 82 0.68 4.98 -4.33
N ARG A 83 1.34 3.93 -3.83
CA ARG A 83 2.35 4.07 -2.78
C ARG A 83 3.62 4.72 -3.28
N ASP A 84 4.06 4.36 -4.49
CA ASP A 84 5.22 4.98 -5.13
C ASP A 84 4.96 6.47 -5.31
N GLN A 85 3.80 6.86 -5.83
CA GLN A 85 3.40 8.26 -5.96
C GLN A 85 3.46 8.99 -4.60
N VAL A 86 2.84 8.44 -3.55
CA VAL A 86 2.86 9.03 -2.21
C VAL A 86 4.30 9.14 -1.66
N HIS A 87 5.18 8.19 -1.97
CA HIS A 87 6.57 8.26 -1.57
C HIS A 87 7.32 9.38 -2.31
N GLN A 88 7.15 9.50 -3.63
CA GLN A 88 7.77 10.56 -4.42
C GLN A 88 7.37 11.95 -3.93
N GLU A 89 6.08 12.17 -3.64
CA GLU A 89 5.61 13.44 -3.07
C GLU A 89 6.25 13.74 -1.71
N ARG A 90 6.36 12.73 -0.83
CA ARG A 90 7.03 12.88 0.47
C ARG A 90 8.52 13.19 0.33
N MET A 91 9.19 12.58 -0.64
CA MET A 91 10.60 12.84 -0.93
C MET A 91 10.81 14.25 -1.46
N SER A 92 9.92 14.73 -2.34
CA SER A 92 9.95 16.12 -2.81
C SER A 92 9.86 17.11 -1.66
N ILE A 93 8.90 16.91 -0.75
CA ILE A 93 8.71 17.78 0.42
C ILE A 93 9.88 17.68 1.39
N LEU A 94 10.46 16.48 1.57
CA LEU A 94 11.65 16.31 2.40
C LEU A 94 12.82 17.12 1.83
N LYS A 95 13.07 17.02 0.52
CA LYS A 95 14.14 17.77 -0.17
C LYS A 95 13.94 19.28 -0.03
N ASP A 96 12.72 19.77 -0.27
CA ASP A 96 12.37 21.19 -0.08
C ASP A 96 12.62 21.67 1.35
N LYS A 97 12.22 20.87 2.35
CA LYS A 97 12.45 21.19 3.77
C LYS A 97 13.93 21.22 4.13
N LEU A 98 14.71 20.26 3.64
CA LEU A 98 16.15 20.18 3.88
C LEU A 98 16.90 21.33 3.21
N ALA A 99 16.48 21.75 2.01
CA ALA A 99 17.07 22.89 1.30
C ALA A 99 16.96 24.19 2.13
N GLY A 100 15.85 24.38 2.85
CA GLY A 100 15.63 25.54 3.72
C GLY A 100 16.30 25.48 5.10
N ILE A 101 17.14 24.47 5.39
CA ILE A 101 17.87 24.36 6.66
C ILE A 101 19.34 24.72 6.43
N ASP A 102 19.73 25.91 6.87
CA ASP A 102 21.11 26.42 6.73
C ASP A 102 22.09 25.75 7.69
N LYS A 103 21.59 25.18 8.79
CA LYS A 103 22.41 24.53 9.84
C LYS A 103 22.93 23.13 9.47
N LEU A 104 22.48 22.57 8.35
CA LEU A 104 22.89 21.25 7.90
C LEU A 104 23.81 21.38 6.69
N THR A 105 24.90 20.61 6.67
CA THR A 105 25.74 20.50 5.47
C THR A 105 25.02 19.71 4.38
N ASP A 106 25.51 19.83 3.15
CA ASP A 106 24.96 19.08 2.03
C ASP A 106 25.17 17.57 2.20
N GLU A 107 26.28 17.12 2.81
CA GLU A 107 26.46 15.70 3.15
C GLU A 107 25.40 15.20 4.13
N GLN A 108 25.09 15.98 5.18
CA GLN A 108 24.07 15.63 6.17
C GLN A 108 22.67 15.58 5.55
N LYS A 109 22.33 16.54 4.68
CA LYS A 109 21.06 16.54 3.93
C LYS A 109 20.94 15.30 3.04
N ASN A 110 22.01 14.94 2.34
CA ASN A 110 22.05 13.75 1.48
C ASN A 110 21.94 12.45 2.29
N GLU A 111 22.57 12.36 3.47
CA GLU A 111 22.42 11.20 4.36
C GLU A 111 20.97 11.01 4.79
N ILE A 112 20.27 12.09 5.18
CA ILE A 112 18.85 12.04 5.57
C ILE A 112 17.96 11.56 4.42
N ILE A 113 18.20 12.06 3.20
CA ILE A 113 17.48 11.64 1.99
C ILE A 113 17.72 10.15 1.72
N SER A 114 18.98 9.71 1.77
CA SER A 114 19.37 8.31 1.56
C SER A 114 18.71 7.37 2.57
N ILE A 115 18.70 7.73 3.85
CA ILE A 115 18.02 6.97 4.90
C ILE A 115 16.51 6.86 4.62
N ALA A 116 15.87 7.94 4.17
CA ALA A 116 14.45 7.92 3.83
C ALA A 116 14.13 6.98 2.65
N GLU A 117 14.97 6.98 1.61
CA GLU A 117 14.86 6.08 0.46
C GLU A 117 15.12 4.62 0.86
N GLN A 118 16.18 4.36 1.63
CA GLN A 118 16.48 3.02 2.14
C GLN A 118 15.29 2.45 2.94
N LYS A 119 14.72 3.24 3.86
CA LYS A 119 13.54 2.82 4.64
C LYS A 119 12.34 2.54 3.76
N TYR A 120 12.12 3.33 2.71
CA TYR A 120 11.06 3.04 1.75
C TYR A 120 11.27 1.68 1.07
N ASN A 121 12.47 1.42 0.58
CA ASN A 121 12.81 0.18 -0.10
C ASN A 121 12.70 -1.04 0.81
N GLU A 122 13.16 -0.94 2.07
CA GLU A 122 12.97 -1.97 3.10
C GLU A 122 11.48 -2.28 3.30
N HIS A 123 10.62 -1.27 3.32
CA HIS A 123 9.17 -1.44 3.44
C HIS A 123 8.51 -2.05 2.21
N VAL A 124 9.01 -1.76 1.02
CA VAL A 124 8.55 -2.39 -0.23
C VAL A 124 8.93 -3.86 -0.23
N ALA A 125 10.21 -4.16 0.01
CA ALA A 125 10.74 -5.52 0.06
C ALA A 125 9.99 -6.39 1.09
N TYR A 126 9.82 -5.90 2.32
CA TYR A 126 9.06 -6.61 3.36
C TYR A 126 7.65 -6.95 2.89
N ARG A 127 6.93 -6.01 2.26
CA ARG A 127 5.55 -6.27 1.82
C ARG A 127 5.48 -7.26 0.66
N ASP A 128 6.44 -7.23 -0.25
CA ASP A 128 6.48 -8.16 -1.37
C ASP A 128 6.83 -9.57 -0.92
N GLU A 129 7.80 -9.71 -0.01
CA GLU A 129 8.12 -10.99 0.64
C GLU A 129 6.89 -11.56 1.34
N LYS A 130 6.24 -10.74 2.17
CA LYS A 130 5.04 -11.11 2.90
C LYS A 130 3.86 -11.47 2.01
N HIS A 131 3.69 -10.78 0.88
CA HIS A 131 2.68 -11.17 -0.09
C HIS A 131 2.97 -12.54 -0.72
N LYS A 132 4.24 -12.84 -1.03
CA LYS A 132 4.64 -14.16 -1.56
C LYS A 132 4.36 -15.26 -0.54
N GLU A 133 4.69 -15.03 0.73
CA GLU A 133 4.38 -15.96 1.83
C GLU A 133 2.86 -16.18 1.96
N ASP A 134 2.07 -15.11 1.98
CA ASP A 134 0.61 -15.20 2.13
C ASP A 134 -0.02 -16.00 0.96
N VAL A 135 0.46 -15.79 -0.28
CA VAL A 135 0.00 -16.52 -1.47
C VAL A 135 0.40 -17.99 -1.40
N ALA A 136 1.66 -18.28 -1.03
CA ALA A 136 2.16 -19.64 -0.89
C ALA A 136 1.39 -20.42 0.18
N PHE A 137 1.13 -19.79 1.33
CA PHE A 137 0.36 -20.38 2.43
C PHE A 137 -1.09 -20.67 2.01
N VAL A 138 -1.77 -19.71 1.39
CA VAL A 138 -3.16 -19.94 0.95
C VAL A 138 -3.22 -21.05 -0.11
N LYS A 139 -2.23 -21.11 -1.00
CA LYS A 139 -2.13 -22.18 -1.99
C LYS A 139 -1.93 -23.55 -1.33
N SER A 140 -1.05 -23.66 -0.34
CA SER A 140 -0.81 -24.94 0.34
C SER A 140 -2.06 -25.44 1.09
N ILE A 141 -2.82 -24.55 1.74
CA ILE A 141 -4.09 -24.92 2.38
C ILE A 141 -5.15 -25.32 1.35
N ARG A 142 -5.24 -24.59 0.24
CA ARG A 142 -6.20 -24.88 -0.83
C ARG A 142 -5.96 -26.26 -1.42
N ASP A 143 -4.72 -26.54 -1.81
CA ASP A 143 -4.29 -27.72 -2.56
C ASP A 143 -4.07 -28.96 -1.65
N ASN A 144 -4.24 -28.83 -0.33
CA ASN A 144 -4.15 -29.96 0.60
C ASN A 144 -5.46 -30.74 0.65
N ASP A 145 -5.53 -31.88 -0.06
CA ASP A 145 -6.72 -32.73 -0.13
C ASP A 145 -7.02 -33.51 1.15
N GLN A 146 -6.07 -33.60 2.08
CA GLN A 146 -6.24 -34.30 3.36
C GLN A 146 -6.96 -33.44 4.42
N MET A 147 -6.93 -32.12 4.27
CA MET A 147 -7.55 -31.22 5.24
C MET A 147 -9.06 -31.08 4.99
N GLN A 148 -9.85 -31.24 6.04
CA GLN A 148 -11.27 -30.93 6.00
C GLN A 148 -11.52 -29.43 5.91
N ARG A 149 -12.72 -29.04 5.45
CA ARG A 149 -13.07 -27.63 5.23
C ARG A 149 -12.92 -26.77 6.48
N GLU A 150 -13.29 -27.28 7.65
CA GLU A 150 -13.17 -26.54 8.91
C GLU A 150 -11.72 -26.42 9.37
N GLU A 151 -10.89 -27.45 9.15
CA GLU A 151 -9.46 -27.38 9.41
C GLU A 151 -8.78 -26.34 8.51
N LYS A 152 -9.13 -26.31 7.22
CA LYS A 152 -8.64 -25.29 6.28
C LYS A 152 -9.03 -23.87 6.75
N ARG A 153 -10.25 -23.70 7.27
CA ARG A 153 -10.72 -22.41 7.81
C ARG A 153 -9.95 -21.99 9.06
N ASN A 154 -9.76 -22.91 10.00
CA ASN A 154 -9.04 -22.66 11.24
C ASN A 154 -7.58 -22.32 10.98
N ALA A 155 -6.89 -23.08 10.12
CA ALA A 155 -5.51 -22.80 9.74
C ALA A 155 -5.35 -21.41 9.10
N ILE A 156 -6.28 -21.00 8.22
CA ILE A 156 -6.27 -19.65 7.64
C ILE A 156 -6.51 -18.57 8.71
N LYS A 157 -7.38 -18.84 9.68
CA LYS A 157 -7.66 -17.89 10.77
C LYS A 157 -6.45 -17.70 11.67
N GLU A 158 -5.84 -18.79 12.14
CA GLU A 158 -4.65 -18.79 12.98
C GLU A 158 -3.47 -18.08 12.28
N TYR A 159 -3.25 -18.40 11.00
CA TYR A 159 -2.24 -17.72 10.21
C TYR A 159 -2.48 -16.21 10.15
N ARG A 160 -3.73 -15.77 9.90
CA ARG A 160 -4.06 -14.33 9.87
C ARG A 160 -3.82 -13.63 11.21
N GLU A 161 -4.09 -14.31 12.32
CA GLU A 161 -3.86 -13.78 13.67
C GLU A 161 -2.36 -13.64 13.95
N SER A 162 -1.57 -14.67 13.64
CA SER A 162 -0.10 -14.62 13.72
C SER A 162 0.48 -13.50 12.86
N ARG A 163 0.03 -13.38 11.61
CA ARG A 163 0.45 -12.32 10.68
C ARG A 163 0.08 -10.92 11.18
N LYS A 164 -1.02 -10.77 11.91
CA LYS A 164 -1.40 -9.50 12.53
C LYS A 164 -0.40 -9.11 13.62
N GLN A 165 0.02 -10.05 14.46
CA GLN A 165 1.02 -9.83 15.51
C GLN A 165 2.40 -9.50 14.92
N GLU A 166 2.85 -10.27 13.94
CA GLU A 166 4.12 -10.04 13.25
C GLU A 166 4.16 -8.63 12.60
N ASN A 167 3.08 -8.24 11.91
CA ASN A 167 2.95 -6.91 11.33
C ASN A 167 2.95 -5.80 12.38
N GLN A 168 2.43 -6.06 13.59
CA GLN A 168 2.48 -5.09 14.68
C GLN A 168 3.91 -4.91 15.17
N GLN A 169 4.62 -6.00 15.46
CA GLN A 169 6.01 -5.98 15.90
C GLN A 169 6.91 -5.29 14.86
N TYR A 170 6.73 -5.60 13.58
CA TYR A 170 7.45 -4.93 12.50
C TYR A 170 7.24 -3.41 12.52
N ARG A 171 6.00 -2.95 12.71
CA ARG A 171 5.68 -1.51 12.80
C ARG A 171 6.29 -0.85 14.03
N GLU A 172 6.33 -1.55 15.15
CA GLU A 172 6.94 -1.07 16.40
C GLU A 172 8.46 -0.92 16.21
N GLY A 173 9.15 -1.92 15.68
CA GLY A 173 10.58 -1.84 15.40
C GLY A 173 10.96 -0.69 14.46
N ILE A 174 10.12 -0.38 13.47
CA ILE A 174 10.33 0.77 12.58
C ILE A 174 10.17 2.10 13.32
N LYS A 175 9.21 2.21 14.24
CA LYS A 175 9.06 3.43 15.07
C LYS A 175 10.30 3.63 15.94
N ASP A 176 10.84 2.56 16.50
CA ASP A 176 12.04 2.62 17.35
C ASP A 176 13.27 3.05 16.55
N GLN A 177 13.45 2.51 15.34
CA GLN A 177 14.50 2.93 14.41
C GLN A 177 14.39 4.42 14.07
N ILE A 178 13.19 4.91 13.75
CA ILE A 178 12.95 6.33 13.47
C ILE A 178 13.26 7.19 14.69
N LYS A 179 12.87 6.75 15.90
CA LYS A 179 13.15 7.46 17.15
C LYS A 179 14.65 7.56 17.41
N ALA A 180 15.39 6.47 17.22
CA ALA A 180 16.84 6.43 17.37
C ALA A 180 17.55 7.37 16.37
N LEU A 181 17.11 7.37 15.10
CA LEU A 181 17.64 8.27 14.07
C LEU A 181 17.41 9.75 14.43
N LYS A 182 16.20 10.10 14.87
CA LYS A 182 15.90 11.46 15.32
C LYS A 182 16.77 11.89 16.49
N GLN A 183 17.00 11.01 17.45
CA GLN A 183 17.84 11.29 18.61
C GLN A 183 19.30 11.52 18.18
N LYS A 184 19.86 10.66 17.32
CA LYS A 184 21.23 10.81 16.77
C LYS A 184 21.46 12.21 16.17
N TYR A 185 20.58 12.66 15.27
CA TYR A 185 20.74 13.97 14.62
C TYR A 185 20.45 15.14 15.56
N LYS A 186 19.53 14.98 16.51
CA LYS A 186 19.30 15.99 17.55
C LYS A 186 20.55 16.22 18.39
N ASP A 187 21.24 15.15 18.77
CA ASP A 187 22.44 15.23 19.59
C ASP A 187 23.63 15.82 18.81
N GLN A 188 23.77 15.47 17.52
CA GLN A 188 24.78 16.08 16.64
C GLN A 188 24.57 17.59 16.46
N ILE A 189 23.32 18.03 16.21
CA ILE A 189 23.00 19.46 16.04
C ILE A 189 23.30 20.26 17.32
N ASN A 190 23.16 19.66 18.50
CA ASN A 190 23.43 20.34 19.77
C ASN A 190 24.91 20.30 20.20
N GLN A 191 25.71 19.39 19.64
CA GLN A 191 27.15 19.30 19.92
C GLN A 191 27.98 20.26 19.06
N ASP A 192 27.45 20.70 17.91
CA ASP A 192 28.06 21.68 17.00
C ASP A 192 27.67 23.15 17.34
N THR A 193 27.05 23.40 18.51
CA THR A 193 26.78 24.73 19.11
C THR A 193 27.48 24.89 20.44
#